data_AF-A0A426Z0Q1-F1
#
_entry.id   AF-A0A426Z0Q1-F1
#
_cell.length_a   1.000
_cell.length_b   1.000
_cell.length_c   1.000
_cell.angle_alpha   90.00
_cell.angle_beta   90.00
_cell.angle_gamma   90.00
#
_symmetry.space_group_name_H-M   'P 1'
#
loop_
_entity.id
_entity.type
_entity.pdbx_description
1 polymer ?
#
loop_
_entity_poly.entity_id
_entity_poly.type
_entity_poly.pdbx_seq_one_letter_code
_entity_poly.pdbx_strand_id
1 'polypeptide(L)'
;MCNFSLSGCLNGGGQIKPRTGQSTKDLIQQLEILYMQDVSSLVEVADPFDNPVVQRLYDEWLGQPGSGKAKRYLHTEYHPLVKSAASQLHNW
;
A
#
# COMPACT_ATOMS: atom_id res chain seq x y z
N MET A 1 11.08 -14.50 2.31
CA MET A 1 11.55 -13.13 2.61
C MET A 1 11.17 -12.24 1.44
N CYS A 2 10.15 -11.39 1.58
CA CYS A 2 9.85 -10.35 0.59
C CYS A 2 10.86 -9.23 0.79
N ASN A 3 11.77 -9.04 -0.17
CA ASN A 3 12.63 -7.87 -0.22
C ASN A 3 11.76 -6.63 -0.53
N PHE A 4 11.43 -5.85 0.49
CA PHE A 4 10.96 -4.47 0.32
C PHE A 4 12.14 -3.64 -0.18
N SER A 5 12.28 -3.50 -1.49
CA SER A 5 13.19 -2.50 -2.05
C SER A 5 12.64 -2.05 -3.39
N LEU A 6 12.04 -0.86 -3.38
CA LEU A 6 11.82 0.09 -4.47
C LEU A 6 10.74 1.06 -3.99
N SER A 7 11.12 1.99 -3.11
CA SER A 7 10.50 3.31 -2.91
C SER A 7 9.00 3.40 -3.29
N GLY A 8 8.14 2.66 -2.60
CA GLY A 8 6.71 2.54 -2.91
C GLY A 8 5.95 3.83 -2.60
N CYS A 9 4.88 3.75 -1.81
CA CYS A 9 4.10 4.94 -1.39
C CYS A 9 4.97 6.04 -0.74
N LEU A 10 6.10 5.68 -0.13
CA LEU A 10 7.03 6.62 0.50
C LEU A 10 7.68 7.61 -0.49
N ASN A 11 7.66 7.33 -1.80
CA ASN A 11 8.17 8.22 -2.86
C ASN A 11 7.04 8.89 -3.66
N GLY A 12 5.82 8.92 -3.11
CA GLY A 12 4.68 9.60 -3.75
C GLY A 12 4.88 11.11 -3.87
N GLY A 13 4.31 11.72 -4.92
CA GLY A 13 4.46 13.17 -5.18
C GLY A 13 3.94 14.09 -4.07
N GLY A 14 2.99 13.61 -3.27
CA GLY A 14 2.39 14.31 -2.13
C GLY A 14 3.16 14.21 -0.80
N GLN A 15 4.32 13.54 -0.79
CA GLN A 15 5.15 13.42 0.42
C GLN A 15 5.85 14.73 0.77
N ILE A 16 6.24 14.86 2.04
CA ILE A 16 7.08 15.96 2.54
C ILE A 16 8.36 16.03 1.69
N LYS A 17 8.73 17.24 1.28
CA LYS A 17 9.91 17.45 0.44
C LYS A 17 11.20 17.33 1.27
N PRO A 18 12.30 16.85 0.67
CA PRO A 18 13.61 16.86 1.32
C PRO A 18 14.02 18.25 1.77
N ARG A 19 14.75 18.32 2.87
CA ARG A 19 15.37 19.57 3.34
C ARG A 19 16.47 20.01 2.37
N THR A 20 16.83 21.29 2.40
CA THR A 20 17.93 21.82 1.60
C THR A 20 19.21 21.01 1.85
N GLY A 21 19.78 20.44 0.79
CA GLY A 21 20.99 19.60 0.86
C GLY A 21 20.75 18.11 1.13
N GLN A 22 19.51 17.68 1.34
CA GLN A 22 19.15 16.26 1.48
C GLN A 22 18.63 15.71 0.15
N SER A 23 19.10 14.54 -0.27
CA SER A 23 18.52 13.88 -1.45
C SER A 23 17.19 13.19 -1.12
N THR A 24 16.32 13.03 -2.11
CA THR A 24 15.08 12.25 -1.97
C THR A 24 15.35 10.81 -1.52
N LYS A 25 16.46 10.23 -1.99
CA LYS A 25 16.87 8.88 -1.62
C LYS A 25 17.20 8.79 -0.13
N ASP A 26 17.95 9.75 0.40
CA ASP A 26 18.32 9.77 1.82
C ASP A 26 17.09 9.94 2.71
N LEU A 27 16.13 10.78 2.29
CA LEU A 27 14.86 10.94 2.99
C LEU A 27 14.05 9.63 3.03
N ILE A 28 13.91 8.95 1.88
CA ILE A 28 13.17 7.68 1.82
C ILE A 28 13.83 6.62 2.71
N GLN A 29 15.15 6.53 2.68
CA GLN A 29 15.89 5.56 3.49
C GLN A 29 15.73 5.84 5.00
N GLN A 30 15.72 7.11 5.40
CA GLN A 30 15.43 7.49 6.78
C GLN A 30 13.99 7.11 7.19
N LEU A 31 13.01 7.40 6.33
CA LEU A 31 11.61 7.05 6.59
C LEU A 31 11.43 5.53 6.72
N GLU A 32 12.05 4.75 5.84
CA GLU A 32 12.01 3.28 5.88
C GLU A 32 12.56 2.75 7.21
N ILE A 33 13.70 3.27 7.67
CA ILE A 33 14.28 2.90 8.98
C ILE A 33 13.31 3.23 10.12
N LEU A 34 12.74 4.44 10.14
CA LEU A 34 11.79 4.86 11.18
C LEU A 34 10.56 3.95 11.21
N TYR A 35 9.94 3.70 10.04
CA TYR A 35 8.80 2.79 9.94
C TYR A 35 9.15 1.37 10.40
N MET A 36 10.31 0.85 10.02
CA MET A 36 10.73 -0.49 10.45
C MET A 36 11.04 -0.56 11.94
N GLN A 37 11.61 0.49 12.53
CA GLN A 37 11.86 0.59 13.97
C GLN A 37 10.56 0.70 14.76
N ASP A 38 9.62 1.53 14.33
CA ASP A 38 8.31 1.67 14.97
C ASP A 38 7.53 0.36 14.88
N VAL A 39 7.50 -0.27 13.71
CA VAL A 39 6.87 -1.58 13.54
C VAL A 39 7.57 -2.63 14.42
N SER A 40 8.90 -2.72 14.40
CA SER A 40 9.61 -3.75 15.18
C SER A 40 9.55 -3.54 16.70
N SER A 41 9.31 -2.31 17.17
CA SER A 41 9.24 -1.99 18.61
C SER A 41 7.82 -1.95 19.16
N LEU A 42 6.81 -1.70 18.33
CA LEU A 42 5.40 -1.56 18.74
C LEU A 42 4.50 -2.69 18.24
N VAL A 43 4.93 -3.45 17.23
CA VAL A 43 4.12 -4.45 16.55
C VAL A 43 4.91 -5.75 16.49
N GLU A 44 4.43 -6.79 17.18
CA GLU A 44 4.97 -8.13 16.97
C GLU A 44 4.76 -8.52 15.51
N VAL A 45 5.81 -9.05 14.88
CA VAL A 45 5.70 -9.59 13.52
C VAL A 45 4.66 -10.72 13.54
N ALA A 46 3.47 -10.41 13.04
CA ALA A 46 2.34 -11.32 13.03
C ALA A 46 1.97 -11.70 11.60
N ASP A 47 1.55 -12.95 11.43
CA ASP A 47 0.90 -13.35 10.19
C ASP A 47 -0.44 -12.60 10.07
N PRO A 48 -0.71 -11.85 8.98
CA PRO A 48 -1.99 -11.19 8.79
C PRO A 48 -3.20 -12.14 8.83
N PHE A 49 -3.01 -13.44 8.54
CA PHE A 49 -4.06 -14.45 8.64
C PHE A 49 -4.40 -14.82 10.09
N ASP A 50 -3.51 -14.57 11.04
CA ASP A 50 -3.74 -14.79 12.47
C ASP A 50 -4.47 -13.61 13.14
N ASN A 51 -4.79 -12.55 12.40
CA ASN A 51 -5.49 -11.40 12.95
C ASN A 51 -6.94 -11.76 13.34
N PRO A 52 -7.29 -11.76 14.65
CA PRO A 52 -8.60 -12.23 15.11
C PRO A 52 -9.75 -11.32 14.65
N VAL A 53 -9.48 -10.05 14.35
CA VAL A 53 -10.49 -9.13 13.79
C VAL A 53 -10.82 -9.52 12.35
N VAL A 54 -9.79 -9.86 11.57
CA VAL A 54 -9.97 -10.30 10.18
C VAL A 54 -10.68 -11.65 10.14
N GLN A 55 -10.29 -12.61 10.98
CA GLN A 55 -10.95 -13.91 11.09
C GLN A 55 -12.44 -13.76 11.41
N ARG A 56 -12.81 -12.98 12.44
CA ARG A 56 -14.21 -12.71 12.77
C ARG A 56 -14.99 -12.06 11.63
N LEU A 57 -14.39 -11.10 10.92
CA LEU A 57 -15.02 -10.45 9.77
C LEU A 57 -15.38 -11.46 8.67
N TYR A 58 -14.53 -12.46 8.44
CA TYR A 58 -14.80 -13.54 7.51
C TYR A 58 -15.89 -14.47 8.07
N ASP A 59 -15.72 -15.00 9.28
CA ASP A 59 -16.63 -15.98 9.88
C ASP A 59 -18.07 -15.44 10.04
N GLU A 60 -18.21 -14.19 10.47
CA GLU A 60 -19.52 -13.61 10.80
C GLU A 60 -20.19 -12.93 9.61
N TRP A 61 -19.41 -12.43 8.64
CA TRP A 61 -19.97 -11.61 7.57
C TRP A 61 -19.54 -12.04 6.16
N LEU A 62 -18.25 -12.09 5.83
CA LEU A 62 -17.81 -12.29 4.45
C LEU A 62 -17.87 -13.76 3.97
N GLY A 63 -17.98 -14.73 4.87
CA GLY A 63 -17.80 -16.16 4.60
C GLY A 63 -16.32 -16.50 4.49
N GLN A 64 -15.93 -17.37 3.55
CA GLN A 64 -14.51 -17.64 3.28
C GLN A 64 -13.85 -16.64 2.31
N PRO A 65 -12.52 -16.51 2.30
CA PRO A 65 -11.79 -15.86 1.22
C PRO A 65 -12.22 -16.37 -0.15
N GLY A 66 -12.43 -15.46 -1.11
CA GLY A 66 -12.90 -15.81 -2.45
C GLY A 66 -14.38 -16.18 -2.57
N SER A 67 -15.17 -16.13 -1.48
CA SER A 67 -16.63 -16.27 -1.56
C SER A 67 -17.24 -15.22 -2.50
N GLY A 68 -18.46 -15.47 -2.98
CA GLY A 68 -19.18 -14.50 -3.80
C GLY A 68 -19.37 -13.14 -3.09
N LYS A 69 -19.53 -13.17 -1.76
CA LYS A 69 -19.64 -11.95 -0.94
C LYS A 69 -18.29 -11.23 -0.82
N ALA A 70 -17.20 -11.95 -0.56
CA ALA A 70 -15.85 -11.37 -0.55
C ALA A 70 -15.49 -10.76 -1.92
N LYS A 71 -15.77 -11.47 -3.02
CA LYS A 71 -15.56 -10.94 -4.38
C LYS A 71 -16.37 -9.67 -4.62
N ARG A 72 -17.64 -9.66 -4.21
CA ARG A 72 -18.53 -8.50 -4.40
C ARG A 72 -18.06 -7.24 -3.66
N TYR A 73 -17.52 -7.38 -2.46
CA TYR A 73 -17.19 -6.22 -1.60
C TYR A 73 -15.71 -5.83 -1.62
N LEU A 74 -14.80 -6.76 -1.86
CA LEU A 74 -13.35 -6.52 -1.74
C LEU A 74 -12.61 -6.55 -3.08
N HIS A 75 -13.24 -7.04 -4.16
CA HIS A 75 -12.59 -7.13 -5.47
C HIS A 75 -13.12 -6.06 -6.41
N THR A 76 -12.27 -5.65 -7.35
CA THR A 76 -12.59 -4.76 -8.45
C THR A 76 -11.92 -5.25 -9.72
N GLU A 77 -12.34 -4.72 -10.86
CA GLU A 77 -11.76 -5.04 -12.17
C GLU A 77 -11.09 -3.80 -12.77
N TYR A 78 -9.96 -4.01 -13.41
CA TYR A 78 -9.25 -2.97 -14.15
C TYR A 78 -9.65 -3.04 -15.62
N HIS A 79 -9.88 -1.87 -16.21
CA HIS A 79 -10.20 -1.75 -17.62
C HIS A 79 -9.05 -1.01 -18.33
N PRO A 80 -8.60 -1.48 -19.51
CA PRO A 80 -7.58 -0.78 -20.28
C PRO A 80 -8.04 0.64 -20.63
N LEU A 81 -7.22 1.64 -20.27
CA LEU A 81 -7.44 3.01 -20.73
C LEU A 81 -6.78 3.19 -22.10
N VAL A 82 -7.59 3.38 -23.15
CA VAL A 82 -7.08 3.80 -24.45
C VAL A 82 -6.79 5.29 -24.39
N LYS A 83 -5.51 5.66 -24.31
CA LYS A 83 -5.09 7.07 -24.37
C LYS A 83 -5.30 7.58 -25.80
N SER A 84 -6.29 8.43 -26.00
CA SER A 84 -6.47 9.15 -27.27
C SER A 84 -5.59 10.40 -27.28
N ALA A 85 -5.20 10.89 -28.47
CA ALA A 85 -4.44 12.14 -28.62
C ALA A 85 -5.14 13.34 -27.93
N ALA A 86 -6.47 13.34 -27.86
CA ALA A 86 -7.26 14.36 -27.15
C ALA A 86 -7.06 14.31 -25.61
N SER A 87 -6.87 13.11 -25.03
CA SER A 87 -6.64 12.96 -23.57
C SER A 87 -5.28 13.52 -23.09
N GLN A 88 -4.34 13.74 -24.01
CA GLN A 88 -3.03 14.31 -23.70
C GLN A 88 -3.03 15.85 -23.73
N LEU A 89 -4.02 16.47 -24.38
CA LEU A 89 -4.10 17.93 -24.54
C LEU A 89 -4.83 18.63 -23.39
N HIS A 90 -5.64 17.93 -22.59
CA HIS A 90 -6.42 18.50 -21.49
C HIS A 90 -5.70 18.52 -20.13
N ASN A 91 -4.44 18.09 -20.05
CA ASN A 91 -3.65 18.11 -18.80
C ASN A 91 -2.56 19.20 -18.84
N TRP A 92 -2.96 20.44 -19.12
CA TRP A 92 -2.12 21.63 -18.93
C TRP A 92 -2.81 22.59 -17.96
#